data_AF-A0ABD3WKA1-F1
#
_entry.id   AF-A0ABD3WKA1-F1
#
_cell.length_a   1.000
_cell.length_b   1.000
_cell.length_c   1.000
_cell.angle_alpha   90.00
_cell.angle_beta   90.00
_cell.angle_gamma   90.00
#
_symmetry.space_group_name_H-M   'P 1'
#
loop_
_entity.id
_entity.type
_entity.pdbx_description
1 polymer ?
#
loop_
_entity_poly.entity_id
_entity_poly.type
_entity_poly.pdbx_seq_one_letter_code
_entity_poly.pdbx_strand_id
1 'polypeptide(L)' 'MAAYRKRKVDNENRQLNDDWTVQYCFVPQQTNVICLLCHSTVAVAKISNIKRHYETKSIEISTTLSGTNEQLELNL' A
#
# COMPACT_ATOMS: atom_id res chain seq x y z
N MET A 1 26.14 31.52 -7.21
CA MET A 1 24.95 30.73 -6.79
C MET A 1 25.34 29.27 -6.60
N ALA A 2 25.19 28.71 -5.41
CA ALA A 2 25.39 27.27 -5.18
C ALA A 2 24.30 26.49 -5.93
N ALA A 3 24.70 25.68 -6.92
CA ALA A 3 23.80 24.81 -7.64
C ALA A 3 23.24 23.77 -6.67
N TYR A 4 21.95 23.87 -6.36
CA TYR A 4 21.22 22.88 -5.58
C TYR A 4 21.21 21.57 -6.38
N ARG A 5 22.17 20.68 -6.11
CA ARG A 5 22.19 19.33 -6.68
C ARG A 5 20.95 18.60 -6.15
N LYS A 6 19.93 18.44 -7.00
CA LYS A 6 18.80 17.54 -6.73
C LYS A 6 19.38 16.16 -6.40
N ARG A 7 19.20 15.71 -5.16
CA ARG A 7 19.61 14.37 -4.73
C ARG A 7 18.87 13.36 -5.60
N LYS A 8 19.61 12.50 -6.31
CA LYS A 8 19.04 11.42 -7.11
C LYS A 8 18.73 10.26 -6.16
N VAL A 9 17.51 10.29 -5.60
CA VAL A 9 17.06 9.38 -4.52
C VAL A 9 16.81 7.96 -5.02
N ASP A 10 16.98 7.73 -6.31
CA ASP A 10 16.72 6.47 -7.02
C ASP A 10 17.80 5.42 -6.71
N ASN A 11 18.98 5.85 -6.24
CA ASN A 11 20.12 4.98 -5.91
C ASN A 11 20.14 4.53 -4.44
N GLU A 12 19.26 5.07 -3.60
CA GLU A 12 19.06 4.55 -2.25
C GLU A 12 18.18 3.31 -2.39
N ASN A 13 18.82 2.14 -2.41
CA ASN A 13 18.21 0.82 -2.31
C ASN A 13 17.33 0.75 -1.05
N ARG A 14 16.13 1.34 -1.11
CA ARG A 14 15.18 1.47 0.00
C ARG A 14 14.66 0.09 0.32
N GLN A 15 15.38 -0.59 1.21
CA GLN A 15 14.90 -1.79 1.85
C GLN A 15 13.60 -1.45 2.57
N LEU A 16 12.59 -2.29 2.39
CA LEU A 16 11.36 -2.23 3.17
C LEU A 16 11.74 -2.40 4.65
N ASN A 17 11.17 -1.61 5.55
CA ASN A 17 11.29 -1.90 6.98
C ASN A 17 10.40 -3.11 7.30
N ASP A 18 10.96 -4.10 8.01
CA ASP A 18 10.26 -5.31 8.46
C ASP A 18 8.98 -4.98 9.27
N ASP A 19 8.98 -3.85 10.00
CA ASP A 19 7.82 -3.36 10.75
C ASP A 19 6.60 -3.09 9.84
N TRP A 20 6.83 -2.77 8.57
CA TRP A 20 5.75 -2.42 7.62
C TRP A 20 4.97 -3.65 7.19
N THR A 21 5.54 -4.84 7.30
CA THR A 21 4.81 -6.09 7.07
C THR A 21 3.72 -6.28 8.12
N VAL A 22 4.01 -6.00 9.38
CA VAL A 22 3.04 -6.13 10.48
C VAL A 22 2.05 -4.96 10.48
N GLN A 23 2.50 -3.74 10.24
CA GLN A 23 1.63 -2.55 10.34
C GLN A 23 0.72 -2.31 9.13
N TYR A 24 1.21 -2.60 7.92
CA TYR A 24 0.52 -2.21 6.69
C TYR A 24 0.23 -3.39 5.76
N CYS A 25 0.60 -4.62 6.16
CA CYS A 25 0.46 -5.83 5.35
C CYS A 25 1.21 -5.74 4.00
N PHE A 26 2.45 -5.23 4.02
CA PHE A 26 3.31 -5.17 2.84
C PHE A 26 4.50 -6.12 2.91
N VAL A 27 4.83 -6.74 1.79
CA VAL A 27 6.01 -7.63 1.68
C VAL A 27 6.96 -7.13 0.58
N PRO A 28 8.28 -7.24 0.76
CA PRO A 28 9.24 -6.86 -0.26
C PRO A 28 9.25 -7.88 -1.41
N GLN A 29 9.38 -7.41 -2.64
CA GLN A 29 9.52 -8.23 -3.84
C GLN A 29 10.61 -7.65 -4.75
N GLN A 30 11.82 -8.23 -4.70
CA GLN A 30 13.00 -7.81 -5.46
C GLN A 30 13.31 -6.30 -5.36
N THR A 31 12.67 -5.47 -6.19
CA THR A 31 12.82 -4.01 -6.25
C THR A 31 11.56 -3.23 -5.83
N ASN A 32 10.43 -3.93 -5.67
CA ASN A 32 9.12 -3.36 -5.38
C ASN A 32 8.55 -3.93 -4.07
N VAL A 33 7.33 -3.53 -3.71
CA VAL A 33 6.61 -4.07 -2.54
C VAL A 33 5.20 -4.47 -2.94
N ILE A 34 4.69 -5.56 -2.39
CA ILE A 34 3.34 -6.07 -2.65
C ILE A 34 2.46 -5.74 -1.45
N CYS A 35 1.26 -5.22 -1.70
CA CYS A 35 0.20 -5.10 -0.70
C CYS A 35 -0.57 -6.42 -0.60
N LEU A 36 -0.62 -7.03 0.59
CA LEU A 36 -1.36 -8.28 0.79
C LEU A 36 -2.88 -8.09 0.89
N LEU A 37 -3.36 -6.86 1.05
CA LEU A 37 -4.81 -6.58 1.12
C LEU A 37 -5.47 -6.61 -0.27
N CYS A 38 -4.77 -6.15 -1.30
CA CYS A 38 -5.31 -6.04 -2.66
C CYS A 38 -4.43 -6.68 -3.74
N HIS A 39 -3.35 -7.33 -3.35
CA HIS A 39 -2.38 -8.01 -4.23
C HIS A 39 -1.72 -7.09 -5.28
N SER A 40 -1.80 -5.77 -5.10
CA SER A 40 -1.19 -4.81 -6.02
C SER A 40 0.26 -4.49 -5.63
N THR A 41 1.07 -4.18 -6.64
CA THR A 41 2.49 -3.84 -6.47
C THR A 41 2.68 -2.33 -6.39
N VAL A 42 3.41 -1.87 -5.39
CA VAL A 42 3.88 -0.47 -5.27
C VAL A 42 5.35 -0.43 -5.67
N ALA A 43 5.64 0.28 -6.77
CA ALA A 43 6.97 0.32 -7.38
C ALA A 43 8.05 0.99 -6.53
N VAL A 44 7.66 1.77 -5.52
CA VAL A 44 8.61 2.52 -4.68
C VAL A 44 8.28 2.30 -3.22
N ALA A 45 9.16 1.60 -2.52
CA ALA A 45 9.14 1.31 -1.08
C ALA A 45 9.39 2.58 -0.23
N LYS A 46 8.48 3.56 -0.32
CA LYS A 46 8.47 4.75 0.54
C LYS A 46 7.28 4.66 1.48
N ILE A 47 7.49 4.99 2.76
CA ILE A 47 6.44 5.00 3.77
C ILE A 47 5.23 5.84 3.37
N SER A 48 5.44 6.97 2.67
CA SER A 48 4.35 7.81 2.16
C SER A 48 3.47 7.10 1.13
N ASN A 49 4.08 6.27 0.27
CA ASN A 49 3.34 5.49 -0.72
C ASN A 49 2.58 4.35 -0.05
N ILE A 50 3.20 3.69 0.92
CA ILE A 50 2.62 2.59 1.69
C ILE A 50 1.42 3.05 2.53
N LYS A 51 1.58 4.13 3.31
CA LYS A 51 0.50 4.71 4.13
C LYS A 51 -0.71 5.08 3.29
N ARG A 52 -0.50 5.87 2.22
CA ARG A 52 -1.57 6.28 1.31
C ARG A 52 -2.29 5.08 0.69
N HIS A 53 -1.53 4.07 0.28
CA HIS A 53 -2.11 2.87 -0.29
C HIS A 53 -2.94 2.10 0.74
N TYR A 54 -2.41 1.88 1.94
CA TYR A 54 -3.10 1.21 3.03
C TYR A 54 -4.41 1.91 3.41
N GLU A 55 -4.39 3.23 3.60
CA GLU A 55 -5.59 4.01 3.93
C GLU A 55 -6.66 3.91 2.83
N THR A 56 -6.27 4.11 1.57
CA THR A 56 -7.20 4.09 0.44
C THR A 56 -7.80 2.69 0.25
N LYS A 57 -6.98 1.64 0.30
CA LYS A 57 -7.43 0.25 0.10
C LYS A 57 -8.19 -0.30 1.29
N SER A 58 -7.84 0.09 2.51
CA SER A 58 -8.59 -0.27 3.71
C SER A 58 -10.03 0.26 3.64
N ILE A 59 -10.21 1.52 3.24
CA ILE A 59 -11.54 2.11 3.02
C ILE A 59 -12.30 1.35 1.93
N GLU A 60 -11.67 1.10 0.78
CA GLU A 60 -12.28 0.38 -0.34
C GLU A 60 -12.76 -1.02 0.09
N ILE A 61 -11.91 -1.80 0.74
CA ILE A 61 -12.24 -3.14 1.23
C ILE A 61 -13.37 -3.09 2.26
N SER A 62 -13.31 -2.17 3.23
CA SER A 62 -14.38 -2.02 4.22
C SER A 62 -15.72 -1.67 3.57
N THR A 63 -15.72 -0.83 2.54
CA THR A 63 -16.94 -0.44 1.82
C THR A 63 -17.50 -1.61 1.03
N THR A 64 -16.65 -2.36 0.33
CA THR A 64 -17.05 -3.54 -0.43
C THR A 64 -17.63 -4.63 0.48
N LEU A 65 -17.03 -4.87 1.65
CA LEU A 65 -17.53 -5.87 2.60
C LEU A 65 -18.84 -5.42 3.25
N SER A 66 -19.00 -4.13 3.53
CA SER A 66 -20.25 -3.56 4.07
C SER A 66 -21.45 -3.68 3.12
N GLY A 67 -21.20 -3.76 1.81
CA GLY A 67 -22.24 -3.82 0.78
C GLY A 67 -22.81 -5.21 0.45
N THR A 68 -22.48 -6.27 1.20
CA THR A 68 -22.91 -7.65 0.90
C THR A 68 -23.94 -8.25 1.87
N ASN A 69 -24.57 -7.43 2.73
CA ASN A 69 -25.59 -7.89 3.69
C ASN A 69 -26.96 -7.19 3.54
N GLU A 70 -27.45 -6.95 2.31
CA GLU A 70 -28.81 -6.40 2.10
C GLU A 70 -29.54 -6.98 0.87
N GLN A 71 -29.28 -8.23 0.48
CA GLN A 71 -29.97 -8.90 -0.64
C GLN A 71 -30.55 -10.28 -0.29
N LEU A 72 -30.67 -10.65 0.99
CA LEU A 72 -31.24 -11.95 1.41
C LEU A 72 -32.59 -11.89 2.17
N GLU A 73 -33.23 -10.72 2.33
CA GLU A 73 -34.55 -10.63 2.98
C GLU A 73 -35.68 -10.13 2.09
N LEU A 74 -35.77 -10.60 0.84
CA LEU A 74 -36.93 -10.34 -0.03
C LEU A 74 -37.41 -11.55 -0.83
N ASN A 75 -37.20 -12.76 -0.31
CA ASN A 75 -37.78 -13.99 -0.85
C ASN A 75 -38.37 -14.89 0.25
N LEU A 76 -39.32 -14.36 1.02
CA LEU A 76 -40.29 -15.14 1.81
C LEU A 76 -41.70 -14.66 1.48
#